data_AF-A0A6V7NS22-F1
#
_entry.id   AF-A0A6V7NS22-F1
#
_cell.length_a   1.000
_cell.length_b   1.000
_cell.length_c   1.000
_cell.angle_alpha   90.00
_cell.angle_beta   90.00
_cell.angle_gamma   90.00
#
_symmetry.space_group_name_H-M   'P 1'
#
loop_
_entity.id
_entity.type
_entity.pdbx_description
1 polymer ?
#
loop_
_entity_poly.entity_id
_entity_poly.type
_entity_poly.pdbx_seq_one_letter_code
_entity_poly.pdbx_strand_id
1 'polypeptide(L)'
;MACMEKAGVTSLVASLIVMRNTDLVQDALDVIDEATIVLQHLKPSPQAIKRLAESNNGELIRSLSSILQRGSYRARTHATLLLKSIFKVVDEGYKSNPPPDLFDGVVEILKDQNSARSTNLAALSILTEALALGKNRAKAVEAGLVAVIIELLIEENGDRRSCEAMLYILELACGRAEGRAAVVGHRAGWRRWWGRCWGCRAGDGEGGEGVRVAVQVLQGGGGDGGGRRGREAVHGVQVEGSRRSREIAKEILGMHLRTWSRSPCFPYSYSLPY
;
A
#
# COMPACT_ATOMS: atom_id res chain seq x y z
N MET A 1 -8.51 28.25 15.91
CA MET A 1 -7.75 27.77 14.72
C MET A 1 -7.99 28.64 13.49
N ALA A 2 -9.25 28.95 13.09
CA ALA A 2 -9.52 29.84 11.95
C ALA A 2 -8.82 31.22 12.02
N CYS A 3 -8.64 31.80 13.22
CA CYS A 3 -7.90 33.05 13.41
C CYS A 3 -6.39 32.90 13.13
N MET A 4 -5.78 31.76 13.48
CA MET A 4 -4.35 31.50 13.23
C MET A 4 -4.09 31.26 11.73
N GLU A 5 -5.00 30.59 11.05
CA GLU A 5 -4.95 30.44 9.58
C GLU A 5 -5.04 31.79 8.88
N LYS A 6 -6.01 32.64 9.26
CA LYS A 6 -6.13 34.00 8.70
C LYS A 6 -4.93 34.88 9.00
N ALA A 7 -4.24 34.66 10.12
CA ALA A 7 -3.03 35.37 10.49
C ALA A 7 -1.76 34.84 9.79
N GLY A 8 -1.86 33.82 8.93
CA GLY A 8 -0.72 33.29 8.16
C GLY A 8 0.22 32.37 8.96
N VAL A 9 -0.19 31.92 10.15
CA VAL A 9 0.64 31.05 11.00
C VAL A 9 0.93 29.72 10.31
N THR A 10 -0.07 29.13 9.63
CA THR A 10 0.11 27.84 8.93
C THR A 10 1.08 27.93 7.76
N SER A 11 1.08 29.05 7.01
CA SER A 11 2.06 29.29 5.94
C SER A 11 3.46 29.50 6.46
N LEU A 12 3.62 30.21 7.59
CA LEU A 12 4.91 30.41 8.22
C LEU A 12 5.48 29.09 8.75
N VAL A 13 4.67 28.29 9.44
CA VAL A 13 5.13 26.98 9.95
C VAL A 13 5.46 26.04 8.79
N ALA A 14 4.66 26.02 7.72
CA ALA A 14 4.94 25.21 6.54
C ALA A 14 6.26 25.60 5.85
N SER A 15 6.62 26.89 5.84
CA SER A 15 7.88 27.33 5.24
C SER A 15 9.12 26.94 6.05
N LEU A 16 8.97 26.71 7.36
CA LEU A 16 10.05 26.18 8.22
C LEU A 16 10.31 24.69 7.97
N ILE A 17 9.30 23.93 7.53
CA ILE A 17 9.44 22.51 7.16
C ILE A 17 10.16 22.35 5.82
N VAL A 18 10.06 23.35 4.94
CA VAL A 18 10.66 23.31 3.62
C VAL A 18 12.19 23.23 3.72
N MET A 19 12.73 22.06 3.38
CA MET A 19 14.16 21.78 3.43
C MET A 19 14.86 22.49 2.27
N ARG A 20 15.46 23.65 2.53
CA ARG A 20 16.30 24.35 1.56
C ARG A 20 17.70 23.76 1.63
N ASN A 21 18.04 22.88 0.69
CA ASN A 21 19.38 22.30 0.42
C ASN A 21 20.47 22.81 1.37
N THR A 22 20.59 22.18 2.54
CA THR A 22 21.68 22.44 3.48
C THR A 22 21.98 21.14 4.20
N ASP A 23 23.26 20.86 4.38
CA ASP A 23 23.76 19.87 5.32
C ASP A 23 23.25 20.25 6.71
N LEU A 24 22.16 19.60 7.15
CA LEU A 24 21.43 20.05 8.32
C LEU A 24 22.23 19.74 9.59
N VAL A 25 22.65 20.82 10.27
CA VAL A 25 23.10 20.79 11.66
C VAL A 25 21.94 20.31 12.54
N GLN A 26 22.24 19.62 13.64
CA GLN A 26 21.23 19.04 14.55
C GLN A 26 20.11 20.03 14.92
N ASP A 27 20.46 21.29 15.20
CA ASP A 27 19.49 22.34 15.56
C ASP A 27 18.43 22.58 14.47
N ALA A 28 18.78 22.43 13.19
CA ALA A 28 17.84 22.58 12.09
C ALA A 28 16.84 21.41 12.01
N LEU A 29 17.27 20.20 12.40
CA LEU A 29 16.38 19.04 12.49
C LEU A 29 15.36 19.24 13.62
N ASP A 30 15.78 19.75 14.77
CA ASP A 30 14.88 20.01 15.90
C ASP A 30 13.81 21.06 15.55
N VAL A 31 14.18 22.09 14.78
CA VAL A 31 13.23 23.10 14.25
C VAL A 31 12.23 22.46 13.28
N ILE A 32 12.69 21.61 12.36
CA ILE A 32 11.81 20.92 11.40
C ILE A 32 10.85 19.98 12.13
N ASP A 33 11.33 19.27 13.15
CA ASP A 33 10.52 18.38 13.97
C ASP A 33 9.38 19.16 14.62
N GLU A 34 9.70 20.21 15.38
CA GLU A 34 8.71 21.04 16.06
C GLU A 34 7.77 21.74 15.08
N ALA A 35 8.26 22.23 13.94
CA ALA A 35 7.41 22.81 12.91
C ALA A 35 6.42 21.78 12.34
N THR A 36 6.86 20.54 12.10
CA THR A 36 6.00 19.44 11.61
C THR A 36 4.92 19.09 12.64
N ILE A 37 5.29 19.03 13.92
CA ILE A 37 4.38 18.79 15.03
C ILE A 37 3.35 19.91 15.12
N VAL A 38 3.79 21.16 15.15
CA VAL A 38 2.91 22.33 15.26
C VAL A 38 1.94 22.37 14.08
N LEU A 39 2.41 22.18 12.85
CA LEU A 39 1.53 22.19 11.67
C LEU A 39 0.46 21.09 11.75
N GLN A 40 0.83 19.90 12.22
CA GLN A 40 -0.11 18.80 12.41
C GLN A 40 -1.16 19.10 13.50
N HIS A 41 -0.78 19.78 14.59
CA HIS A 41 -1.69 20.16 15.66
C HIS A 41 -2.57 21.38 15.32
N LEU A 42 -2.09 22.28 14.47
CA LEU A 42 -2.88 23.40 13.94
C LEU A 42 -4.10 22.93 13.12
N LYS A 43 -4.10 21.66 12.66
CA LYS A 43 -5.16 21.01 11.87
C LYS A 43 -5.72 21.96 10.80
N PRO A 44 -4.89 22.40 9.84
CA PRO A 44 -5.33 23.39 8.87
C PRO A 44 -6.54 22.88 8.10
N SER A 45 -7.44 23.80 7.70
CA SER A 45 -8.59 23.45 6.88
C SER A 45 -8.16 22.74 5.58
N PRO A 46 -8.98 21.85 4.99
CA PRO A 46 -8.64 21.14 3.75
C PRO A 46 -8.20 22.07 2.61
N GLN A 47 -8.83 23.25 2.50
CA GLN A 47 -8.47 24.28 1.52
C GLN A 47 -7.11 24.92 1.83
N ALA A 48 -6.80 25.17 3.10
CA ALA A 48 -5.49 25.67 3.51
C ALA A 48 -4.39 24.63 3.24
N ILE A 49 -4.61 23.36 3.61
CA ILE A 49 -3.67 22.26 3.32
C ILE A 49 -3.41 22.16 1.81
N LYS A 50 -4.47 22.20 0.99
CA LYS A 50 -4.33 22.17 -0.47
C LYS A 50 -3.45 23.31 -0.98
N ARG A 51 -3.75 24.56 -0.59
CA ARG A 51 -2.96 25.74 -1.00
C ARG A 51 -1.50 25.64 -0.58
N LEU A 52 -1.23 25.20 0.66
CA LEU A 52 0.12 25.04 1.18
C LEU A 52 0.88 23.95 0.43
N ALA A 53 0.25 22.80 0.19
CA ALA A 53 0.87 21.68 -0.48
C ALA A 53 1.19 21.96 -1.95
N GLU A 54 0.30 22.66 -2.66
CA GLU A 54 0.47 22.99 -4.07
C GLU A 54 1.34 24.24 -4.30
N SER A 55 1.63 25.00 -3.23
CA SER A 55 2.56 26.14 -3.30
C SER A 55 3.97 25.70 -3.72
N ASN A 56 4.69 26.60 -4.39
CA ASN A 56 6.05 26.38 -4.89
C ASN A 56 6.23 25.03 -5.61
N ASN A 57 5.22 24.64 -6.39
CA ASN A 57 5.22 23.41 -7.19
C ASN A 57 5.37 22.13 -6.35
N GLY A 58 4.75 22.05 -5.17
CA GLY A 58 4.79 20.83 -4.35
C GLY A 58 5.96 20.75 -3.37
N GLU A 59 6.55 21.88 -2.98
CA GLU A 59 7.77 21.92 -2.16
C GLU A 59 7.58 21.35 -0.76
N LEU A 60 6.41 21.58 -0.15
CA LEU A 60 6.04 20.98 1.12
C LEU A 60 5.94 19.46 1.00
N ILE A 61 5.36 18.95 -0.10
CA ILE A 61 5.23 17.50 -0.34
C ILE A 61 6.62 16.87 -0.44
N ARG A 62 7.52 17.48 -1.22
CA ARG A 62 8.92 17.04 -1.35
C ARG A 62 9.65 17.00 -0.01
N SER A 63 9.50 18.05 0.80
CA SER A 63 10.17 18.15 2.10
C SER A 63 9.64 17.11 3.09
N LEU A 64 8.33 16.93 3.16
CA LEU A 64 7.71 15.89 4.00
C LEU A 64 8.12 14.49 3.55
N SER A 65 8.23 14.22 2.24
CA SER A 65 8.73 12.93 1.74
C SER A 65 10.18 12.67 2.15
N SER A 66 11.05 13.68 2.10
CA SER A 66 12.44 13.57 2.58
C SER A 66 12.50 13.29 4.09
N ILE A 67 11.64 13.95 4.88
CA ILE A 67 11.50 13.71 6.33
C ILE A 67 11.11 12.25 6.60
N LEU A 68 10.27 11.63 5.78
CA LEU A 68 9.93 10.21 5.94
C LEU A 68 11.14 9.27 5.86
N GLN A 69 12.21 9.64 5.14
CA GLN A 69 13.42 8.82 5.04
C GLN A 69 14.48 9.18 6.09
N ARG A 70 14.66 10.47 6.36
CA ARG A 70 15.84 10.98 7.09
C ARG A 70 15.52 11.68 8.40
N GLY A 71 14.24 11.96 8.67
CA GLY A 71 13.80 12.66 9.86
C GLY A 71 13.82 11.78 11.11
N SER A 72 13.68 12.42 12.27
CA SER A 72 13.51 11.70 13.54
C SER A 72 12.21 10.88 13.53
N TYR A 73 12.10 9.88 14.41
CA TYR A 73 10.88 9.10 14.58
C TYR A 73 9.62 9.97 14.80
N ARG A 74 9.76 11.05 15.58
CA ARG A 74 8.68 11.99 15.86
C ARG A 74 8.29 12.75 14.59
N ALA A 75 9.26 13.32 13.88
CA ALA A 75 9.05 14.04 12.62
C ALA A 75 8.35 13.17 11.58
N ARG A 76 8.85 11.95 11.39
CA ARG A 76 8.33 10.92 10.47
C ARG A 76 6.85 10.60 10.73
N THR A 77 6.49 10.45 12.00
CA THR A 77 5.10 10.22 12.41
C THR A 77 4.19 11.38 12.02
N HIS A 78 4.55 12.62 12.38
CA HIS A 78 3.73 13.80 12.06
C HIS A 78 3.71 14.10 10.56
N ALA A 79 4.82 13.90 9.86
CA ALA A 79 4.91 14.05 8.41
C ALA A 79 3.99 13.07 7.67
N THR A 80 3.90 11.82 8.13
CA THR A 80 2.99 10.81 7.55
C THR A 80 1.52 11.25 7.71
N LEU A 81 1.14 11.80 8.87
CA LEU A 81 -0.21 12.31 9.10
C LEU A 81 -0.54 13.55 8.26
N LEU A 82 0.43 14.43 8.03
CA LEU A 82 0.31 15.58 7.13
C LEU A 82 0.18 15.12 5.67
N LEU A 83 1.05 14.23 5.21
CA LEU A 83 1.00 13.68 3.84
C LEU A 83 -0.33 12.97 3.56
N LYS A 84 -0.87 12.20 4.52
CA LYS A 84 -2.23 11.64 4.41
C LYS A 84 -3.28 12.72 4.16
N SER A 85 -3.20 13.83 4.90
CA SER A 85 -4.17 14.92 4.77
C SER A 85 -4.01 15.66 3.44
N ILE A 86 -2.77 15.83 2.98
CA ILE A 86 -2.41 16.42 1.68
C ILE A 86 -2.93 15.56 0.53
N PHE A 87 -2.63 14.27 0.50
CA PHE A 87 -3.02 13.36 -0.58
C PHE A 87 -4.54 13.20 -0.74
N LYS A 88 -5.33 13.57 0.27
CA LYS A 88 -6.80 13.62 0.16
C LYS A 88 -7.33 14.84 -0.60
N VAL A 89 -6.56 15.93 -0.69
CA VAL A 89 -7.07 17.24 -1.16
C VAL A 89 -6.33 17.79 -2.37
N VAL A 90 -5.08 17.38 -2.61
CA VAL A 90 -4.29 17.87 -3.74
C VAL A 90 -4.78 17.31 -5.07
N ASP A 91 -4.54 18.08 -6.13
CA ASP A 91 -4.86 17.68 -7.49
C ASP A 91 -4.07 16.43 -7.93
N GLU A 92 -4.65 15.68 -8.88
CA GLU A 92 -4.05 14.44 -9.39
C GLU A 92 -2.64 14.62 -9.94
N GLY A 93 -2.29 15.82 -10.42
CA GLY A 93 -0.94 16.16 -10.88
C GLY A 93 0.13 15.83 -9.83
N TYR A 94 -0.11 16.20 -8.58
CA TYR A 94 0.82 15.95 -7.46
C TYR A 94 0.83 14.49 -7.00
N LYS A 95 -0.25 13.75 -7.25
CA LYS A 95 -0.31 12.30 -7.01
C LYS A 95 0.37 11.51 -8.13
N SER A 96 0.36 12.02 -9.35
CA SER A 96 0.84 11.33 -10.56
C SER A 96 2.35 11.25 -10.68
N ASN A 97 3.04 12.20 -10.07
CA ASN A 97 4.49 12.24 -10.01
C ASN A 97 4.93 12.56 -8.58
N PRO A 98 4.76 11.61 -7.64
CA PRO A 98 5.18 11.81 -6.27
C PRO A 98 6.70 12.00 -6.19
N PRO A 99 7.20 12.71 -5.17
CA PRO A 99 8.64 12.79 -4.91
C PRO A 99 9.27 11.40 -4.84
N PRO A 100 10.51 11.22 -5.31
CA PRO A 100 11.17 9.92 -5.35
C PRO A 100 11.21 9.26 -3.97
N ASP A 101 11.44 10.06 -2.93
CA ASP A 101 11.61 9.60 -1.56
C ASP A 101 10.31 9.10 -0.89
N LEU A 102 9.15 9.36 -1.51
CA LEU A 102 7.85 9.07 -0.89
C LEU A 102 7.67 7.57 -0.64
N PHE A 103 7.92 6.72 -1.64
CA PHE A 103 7.63 5.29 -1.51
C PHE A 103 8.58 4.62 -0.54
N ASP A 104 9.88 4.87 -0.66
CA ASP A 104 10.87 4.35 0.28
C ASP A 104 10.57 4.82 1.70
N GLY A 105 10.27 6.11 1.90
CA GLY A 105 9.92 6.66 3.20
C GLY A 105 8.68 6.00 3.81
N VAL A 106 7.61 5.84 3.04
CA VAL A 106 6.37 5.18 3.48
C VAL A 106 6.59 3.70 3.78
N VAL A 107 7.37 3.01 2.95
CA VAL A 107 7.73 1.60 3.17
C VAL A 107 8.52 1.44 4.47
N GLU A 108 9.47 2.34 4.75
CA GLU A 108 10.22 2.33 6.01
C GLU A 108 9.33 2.61 7.24
N ILE A 109 8.29 3.43 7.13
CA ILE A 109 7.31 3.61 8.22
C ILE A 109 6.56 2.32 8.51
N LEU A 110 6.16 1.61 7.44
CA LEU A 110 5.41 0.36 7.55
C LEU A 110 6.25 -0.81 8.08
N LYS A 111 7.56 -0.81 7.83
CA LYS A 111 8.50 -1.77 8.43
C LYS A 111 8.74 -1.51 9.92
N ASP A 112 8.63 -0.26 10.35
CA ASP A 112 8.90 0.12 11.74
C ASP A 112 7.79 -0.42 12.66
N GLN A 113 8.12 -1.48 13.40
CA GLN A 113 7.22 -2.14 14.35
C GLN A 113 6.81 -1.23 15.52
N ASN A 114 7.52 -0.12 15.75
CA ASN A 114 7.18 0.85 16.79
C ASN A 114 6.16 1.90 16.33
N SER A 115 5.88 1.98 15.02
CA SER A 115 4.92 2.92 14.48
C SER A 115 3.53 2.72 15.09
N ALA A 116 2.94 3.81 15.58
CA ALA A 116 1.57 3.78 16.07
C ALA A 116 0.60 3.32 14.96
N ARG A 117 -0.47 2.59 15.33
CA ARG A 117 -1.50 2.13 14.39
C ARG A 117 -2.04 3.24 13.49
N SER A 118 -2.24 4.45 14.05
CA SER A 118 -2.70 5.62 13.31
C SER A 118 -1.73 6.04 12.19
N THR A 119 -0.42 5.90 12.41
CA THR A 119 0.64 6.16 11.44
C THR A 119 0.63 5.11 10.33
N ASN A 120 0.51 3.82 10.68
CA ASN A 120 0.41 2.75 9.68
C ASN A 120 -0.83 2.92 8.79
N LEU A 121 -2.00 3.22 9.37
CA LEU A 121 -3.21 3.50 8.59
C LEU A 121 -3.07 4.76 7.72
N ALA A 122 -2.27 5.75 8.16
CA ALA A 122 -1.96 6.92 7.35
C ALA A 122 -1.06 6.57 6.16
N ALA A 123 -0.02 5.77 6.37
CA ALA A 123 0.85 5.23 5.34
C ALA A 123 0.05 4.41 4.30
N LEU A 124 -0.81 3.49 4.73
CA LEU A 124 -1.69 2.73 3.83
C LEU A 124 -2.62 3.66 3.03
N SER A 125 -3.17 4.71 3.66
CA SER A 125 -4.01 5.69 2.97
C SER A 125 -3.24 6.47 1.90
N ILE A 126 -1.98 6.83 2.13
CA ILE A 126 -1.13 7.50 1.13
C ILE A 126 -0.89 6.56 -0.06
N LEU A 127 -0.58 5.29 0.22
CA LEU A 127 -0.36 4.29 -0.82
C LEU A 127 -1.59 4.05 -1.70
N THR A 128 -2.78 3.94 -1.10
CA THR A 128 -4.05 3.79 -1.82
C THR A 128 -4.26 4.93 -2.83
N GLU A 129 -4.05 6.18 -2.40
CA GLU A 129 -4.18 7.37 -3.26
C GLU A 129 -3.10 7.40 -4.36
N ALA A 130 -1.85 7.08 -4.03
CA ALA A 130 -0.74 7.12 -4.98
C ALA A 130 -0.82 6.00 -6.02
N LEU A 131 -1.21 4.78 -5.63
CA LEU A 131 -1.22 3.59 -6.50
C LEU A 131 -2.46 3.47 -7.39
N ALA A 132 -3.53 4.22 -7.07
CA ALA A 132 -4.67 4.39 -7.96
C ALA A 132 -4.19 4.85 -9.35
N LEU A 133 -3.13 5.67 -9.39
CA LEU A 133 -2.46 6.09 -10.61
C LEU A 133 -1.44 5.03 -11.05
N GLY A 134 -1.74 4.34 -12.16
CA GLY A 134 -0.99 3.15 -12.59
C GLY A 134 0.51 3.34 -12.90
N LYS A 135 0.99 4.58 -13.06
CA LYS A 135 2.42 4.92 -13.28
C LYS A 135 3.27 4.74 -12.01
N ASN A 136 2.66 4.86 -10.84
CA ASN A 136 3.35 4.78 -9.55
C ASN A 136 3.59 3.35 -9.07
N ARG A 137 2.82 2.39 -9.61
CA ARG A 137 2.86 0.98 -9.18
C ARG A 137 4.24 0.35 -9.33
N ALA A 138 4.96 0.64 -10.42
CA ALA A 138 6.31 0.11 -10.63
C ALA A 138 7.30 0.62 -9.58
N LYS A 139 7.35 1.95 -9.37
CA LYS A 139 8.22 2.58 -8.36
C LYS A 139 7.96 2.06 -6.95
N ALA A 140 6.69 1.88 -6.60
CA ALA A 140 6.32 1.35 -5.29
C ALA A 140 6.74 -0.13 -5.12
N VAL A 141 6.62 -0.94 -6.16
CA VAL A 141 7.09 -2.34 -6.14
C VAL A 141 8.62 -2.39 -6.00
N GLU A 142 9.35 -1.53 -6.74
CA GLU A 142 10.81 -1.40 -6.64
C GLU A 142 11.28 -0.99 -5.24
N ALA A 143 10.54 -0.11 -4.57
CA ALA A 143 10.77 0.27 -3.17
C ALA A 143 10.50 -0.87 -2.16
N GLY A 144 10.09 -2.06 -2.61
CA GLY A 144 9.87 -3.22 -1.75
C GLY A 144 8.49 -3.28 -1.09
N LEU A 145 7.53 -2.48 -1.55
CA LEU A 145 6.19 -2.41 -0.98
C LEU A 145 5.52 -3.78 -0.81
N VAL A 146 5.63 -4.65 -1.82
CA VAL A 146 4.93 -5.95 -1.83
C VAL A 146 5.37 -6.83 -0.67
N ALA A 147 6.67 -6.87 -0.37
CA ALA A 147 7.20 -7.68 0.72
C ALA A 147 6.67 -7.20 2.07
N VAL A 148 6.76 -5.89 2.32
CA VAL A 148 6.31 -5.27 3.58
C VAL A 148 4.82 -5.46 3.81
N ILE A 149 3.99 -5.33 2.78
CA ILE A 149 2.54 -5.55 2.93
C ILE A 149 2.22 -7.03 3.21
N ILE A 150 2.95 -7.98 2.62
CA ILE A 150 2.77 -9.41 2.91
C ILE A 150 3.17 -9.71 4.36
N GLU A 151 4.30 -9.18 4.82
CA GLU A 151 4.77 -9.34 6.21
C GLU A 151 3.77 -8.75 7.20
N LEU A 152 3.31 -7.52 6.97
CA LEU A 152 2.28 -6.88 7.80
C LEU A 152 0.96 -7.65 7.81
N LEU A 153 0.50 -8.19 6.68
CA LEU A 153 -0.70 -9.04 6.65
C LEU A 153 -0.55 -10.30 7.50
N ILE A 154 0.65 -10.91 7.51
CA ILE A 154 0.93 -12.10 8.31
C ILE A 154 0.91 -11.76 9.80
N GLU A 155 1.49 -10.63 10.19
CA GLU A 155 1.64 -10.18 11.58
C GLU A 155 0.38 -9.50 12.16
N GLU A 156 -0.49 -8.92 11.32
CA GLU A 156 -1.68 -8.21 11.75
C GLU A 156 -2.57 -9.12 12.62
N ASN A 157 -3.21 -8.59 13.67
CA ASN A 157 -3.94 -9.39 14.66
C ASN A 157 -5.43 -9.06 14.70
N GLY A 158 -6.07 -9.10 13.53
CA GLY A 158 -7.53 -9.06 13.40
C GLY A 158 -8.13 -7.69 13.08
N ASP A 159 -7.33 -6.66 12.79
CA ASP A 159 -7.87 -5.41 12.23
C ASP A 159 -8.30 -5.62 10.77
N ARG A 160 -9.61 -5.83 10.59
CA ARG A 160 -10.21 -6.05 9.28
C ARG A 160 -9.97 -4.88 8.32
N ARG A 161 -10.01 -3.63 8.79
CA ARG A 161 -9.84 -2.45 7.93
C ARG A 161 -8.41 -2.35 7.42
N SER A 162 -7.45 -2.61 8.30
CA SER A 162 -6.02 -2.69 7.96
C SER A 162 -5.78 -3.79 6.92
N CYS A 163 -6.36 -4.98 7.14
CA CYS A 163 -6.28 -6.10 6.19
C CYS A 163 -6.88 -5.78 4.83
N GLU A 164 -8.08 -5.20 4.78
CA GLU A 164 -8.74 -4.81 3.52
C GLU A 164 -7.91 -3.78 2.75
N ALA A 165 -7.37 -2.76 3.42
CA ALA A 165 -6.48 -1.78 2.80
C ALA A 165 -5.20 -2.41 2.24
N MET A 166 -4.55 -3.29 3.00
CA MET A 166 -3.36 -4.01 2.57
C MET A 166 -3.62 -4.92 1.36
N LEU A 167 -4.74 -5.65 1.36
CA LEU A 167 -5.15 -6.50 0.23
C LEU A 167 -5.45 -5.67 -1.02
N TYR A 168 -6.10 -4.53 -0.85
CA TYR A 168 -6.36 -3.59 -1.94
C TYR A 168 -5.06 -3.04 -2.54
N ILE A 169 -4.09 -2.67 -1.70
CA ILE A 169 -2.77 -2.21 -2.14
C ILE A 169 -2.03 -3.31 -2.92
N LEU A 170 -2.06 -4.56 -2.46
CA LEU A 170 -1.52 -5.69 -3.21
C LEU A 170 -2.21 -5.89 -4.56
N GLU A 171 -3.52 -5.66 -4.64
CA GLU A 171 -4.27 -5.74 -5.90
C GLU A 171 -3.78 -4.69 -6.89
N LEU A 172 -3.61 -3.45 -6.42
CA LEU A 172 -3.07 -2.38 -7.25
C LEU A 172 -1.65 -2.72 -7.73
N ALA A 173 -0.80 -3.25 -6.85
CA ALA A 173 0.56 -3.67 -7.21
C ALA A 173 0.57 -4.81 -8.26
N CYS A 174 -0.29 -5.82 -8.10
CA CYS A 174 -0.43 -6.95 -9.02
C CYS A 174 -1.04 -6.59 -10.39
N GLY A 175 -1.58 -5.38 -10.52
CA GLY A 175 -1.90 -4.78 -11.83
C GLY A 175 -0.68 -4.62 -12.74
N ARG A 176 0.56 -4.75 -12.23
CA ARG A 176 1.82 -4.75 -12.98
C ARG A 176 2.53 -6.11 -12.90
N ALA A 177 3.37 -6.43 -13.89
CA ALA A 177 4.04 -7.73 -13.95
C ALA A 177 5.07 -7.90 -12.82
N GLU A 178 5.74 -6.81 -12.48
CA GLU A 178 6.72 -6.68 -11.40
C GLU A 178 6.06 -6.98 -10.05
N GLY A 179 4.88 -6.43 -9.80
CA GLY A 179 4.13 -6.69 -8.55
C GLY A 179 3.74 -8.16 -8.42
N ARG A 180 3.27 -8.79 -9.51
CA ARG A 180 2.98 -10.23 -9.52
C ARG A 180 4.22 -11.07 -9.27
N ALA A 181 5.34 -10.73 -9.91
CA ALA A 181 6.61 -11.42 -9.71
C ALA A 181 7.09 -11.29 -8.26
N ALA A 182 6.95 -10.12 -7.64
CA ALA A 182 7.31 -9.87 -6.25
C ALA A 182 6.46 -10.71 -5.26
N VAL A 183 5.14 -10.82 -5.48
CA VAL A 183 4.28 -11.68 -4.64
C VAL A 183 4.72 -13.14 -4.71
N VAL A 184 5.02 -13.64 -5.93
CA VAL A 184 5.48 -15.02 -6.13
C VAL A 184 6.86 -15.25 -5.51
N GLY A 185 7.76 -14.28 -5.63
CA GLY A 185 9.13 -14.37 -5.12
C GLY A 185 9.24 -14.22 -3.59
N HIS A 186 8.15 -13.91 -2.90
CA HIS A 186 8.17 -13.65 -1.46
C HIS A 186 8.50 -14.91 -0.64
N ARG A 187 9.45 -14.77 0.31
CA ARG A 187 10.03 -15.88 1.10
C ARG A 187 9.01 -16.59 1.99
N ALA A 188 8.00 -15.89 2.47
CA ALA A 188 6.94 -16.49 3.31
C ALA A 188 6.08 -17.53 2.55
N GLY A 189 6.26 -17.63 1.22
CA GLY A 189 5.55 -18.57 0.36
C GLY A 189 4.11 -18.12 0.10
N TRP A 190 3.70 -18.25 -1.17
CA TRP A 190 2.33 -18.03 -1.63
C TRP A 190 1.26 -18.65 -0.70
N ARG A 191 1.54 -19.83 -0.12
CA ARG A 191 0.62 -20.57 0.76
C ARG A 191 0.29 -19.89 2.08
N ARG A 192 1.26 -19.30 2.77
CA ARG A 192 1.02 -18.68 4.08
C ARG A 192 0.24 -17.37 3.93
N TRP A 193 0.58 -16.61 2.90
CA TRP A 193 -0.19 -15.45 2.47
C TRP A 193 -1.64 -15.85 2.08
N TRP A 194 -1.79 -16.96 1.34
CA TRP A 194 -3.09 -17.49 0.92
C TRP A 194 -4.05 -17.76 2.08
N GLY A 195 -3.62 -18.51 3.10
CA GLY A 195 -4.46 -18.83 4.27
C GLY A 195 -4.89 -17.58 5.04
N ARG A 196 -4.01 -16.58 5.13
CA ARG A 196 -4.30 -15.30 5.80
C ARG A 196 -5.36 -14.48 5.05
N CYS A 197 -5.27 -14.41 3.72
CA CYS A 197 -6.27 -13.74 2.87
C CYS A 197 -7.70 -14.28 3.07
N TRP A 198 -7.83 -15.57 3.42
CA TRP A 198 -9.11 -16.19 3.74
C TRP A 198 -9.55 -15.97 5.18
N GLY A 199 -8.62 -16.06 6.15
CA GLY A 199 -8.90 -15.82 7.57
C GLY A 199 -9.42 -14.40 7.86
N CYS A 200 -8.96 -13.39 7.11
CA CYS A 200 -9.46 -12.01 7.23
C CYS A 200 -10.91 -11.81 6.74
N ARG A 201 -11.56 -12.85 6.20
CA ARG A 201 -12.84 -12.79 5.46
C ARG A 201 -13.99 -13.52 6.17
N ALA A 202 -13.85 -13.96 7.41
CA ALA A 202 -14.87 -14.74 8.15
C ALA A 202 -16.16 -13.96 8.52
N GLY A 203 -16.57 -12.95 7.74
CA GLY A 203 -17.88 -12.29 7.83
C GLY A 203 -18.33 -11.81 6.45
N ASP A 204 -19.56 -12.16 6.08
CA ASP A 204 -20.27 -12.03 4.80
C ASP A 204 -20.25 -10.63 4.14
N GLY A 205 -19.07 -10.13 3.77
CA GLY A 205 -18.87 -8.86 3.07
C GLY A 205 -18.11 -9.01 1.76
N GLU A 206 -18.44 -8.16 0.79
CA GLU A 206 -18.00 -8.12 -0.61
C GLU A 206 -16.48 -7.95 -0.88
N GLY A 207 -15.59 -8.09 0.12
CA GLY A 207 -14.17 -7.77 0.01
C GLY A 207 -13.36 -8.72 -0.87
N GLY A 208 -13.51 -8.66 -2.19
CA GLY A 208 -12.90 -9.54 -3.20
C GLY A 208 -11.40 -9.37 -3.46
N GLU A 209 -10.72 -8.43 -2.79
CA GLU A 209 -9.37 -7.94 -3.14
C GLU A 209 -8.34 -9.08 -3.15
N GLY A 210 -8.26 -9.88 -2.08
CA GLY A 210 -7.34 -11.02 -2.01
C GLY A 210 -7.57 -12.07 -3.11
N VAL A 211 -8.82 -12.23 -3.57
CA VAL A 211 -9.16 -13.12 -4.69
C VAL A 211 -8.78 -12.49 -6.03
N ARG A 212 -8.94 -11.17 -6.19
CA ARG A 212 -8.50 -10.46 -7.40
C ARG A 212 -6.98 -10.48 -7.53
N VAL A 213 -6.25 -10.25 -6.45
CA VAL A 213 -4.79 -10.43 -6.39
C VAL A 213 -4.42 -11.84 -6.86
N ALA A 214 -5.13 -12.85 -6.37
CA ALA A 214 -4.86 -14.23 -6.73
C ALA A 214 -5.06 -14.52 -8.21
N VAL A 215 -6.20 -14.10 -8.75
CA VAL A 215 -6.56 -14.24 -10.17
C VAL A 215 -5.48 -13.57 -11.02
N GLN A 216 -5.10 -12.34 -10.68
CA GLN A 216 -4.08 -11.58 -11.42
C GLN A 216 -2.72 -12.30 -11.41
N VAL A 217 -2.27 -12.79 -10.25
CA VAL A 217 -1.00 -13.53 -10.12
C VAL A 217 -1.01 -14.82 -10.96
N LEU A 218 -2.14 -15.55 -10.97
CA LEU A 218 -2.28 -16.80 -11.72
C LEU A 218 -2.40 -16.57 -13.24
N GLN A 219 -3.14 -15.54 -13.68
CA GLN A 219 -3.28 -15.18 -15.10
C GLN A 219 -1.97 -14.66 -15.72
N GLY A 220 -1.14 -13.97 -14.94
CA GLY A 220 0.12 -13.40 -15.43
C GLY A 220 1.27 -14.40 -15.57
N GLY A 221 1.11 -15.65 -15.11
CA GLY A 221 2.16 -16.67 -15.06
C GLY A 221 2.19 -17.58 -16.29
N GLY A 222 2.47 -17.03 -17.48
CA GLY A 222 2.51 -17.78 -18.76
C GLY A 222 3.70 -18.72 -18.99
N GLY A 223 4.43 -19.16 -17.96
CA GLY A 223 5.57 -20.07 -18.07
C GLY A 223 5.37 -21.39 -17.30
N ASP A 224 6.30 -22.35 -17.44
CA ASP A 224 6.24 -23.72 -16.88
C ASP A 224 5.97 -23.79 -15.35
N GLY A 225 6.23 -22.69 -14.63
CA GLY A 225 5.87 -22.52 -13.23
C GLY A 225 4.37 -22.31 -12.94
N GLY A 226 3.54 -21.99 -13.93
CA GLY A 226 2.10 -21.76 -13.80
C GLY A 226 1.34 -23.03 -13.41
N GLY A 227 1.78 -24.21 -13.88
CA GLY A 227 1.19 -25.50 -13.52
C GLY A 227 1.37 -25.87 -12.06
N ARG A 228 2.55 -25.61 -11.47
CA ARG A 228 2.80 -25.84 -10.04
C ARG A 228 2.02 -24.85 -9.16
N ARG A 229 1.92 -23.59 -9.58
CA ARG A 229 1.21 -22.50 -8.85
C ARG A 229 -0.31 -22.68 -8.86
N GLY A 230 -0.88 -23.13 -9.98
CA GLY A 230 -2.29 -23.52 -10.05
C GLY A 230 -2.65 -24.63 -9.07
N ARG A 231 -1.79 -25.64 -8.91
CA ARG A 231 -1.99 -26.74 -7.95
C ARG A 231 -2.12 -26.26 -6.49
N GLU A 232 -1.28 -25.31 -6.07
CA GLU A 232 -1.29 -24.83 -4.68
C GLU A 232 -2.47 -23.90 -4.38
N ALA A 233 -2.85 -23.04 -5.35
CA ALA A 233 -4.02 -22.19 -5.24
C ALA A 233 -5.32 -23.01 -5.16
N VAL A 234 -5.44 -24.05 -6.00
CA VAL A 234 -6.62 -24.95 -6.02
C VAL A 234 -6.74 -25.71 -4.71
N HIS A 235 -5.63 -26.26 -4.20
CA HIS A 235 -5.63 -26.98 -2.93
C HIS A 235 -6.01 -26.08 -1.75
N GLY A 236 -5.50 -24.83 -1.71
CA GLY A 236 -5.87 -23.86 -0.68
C GLY A 236 -7.34 -23.43 -0.72
N VAL A 237 -7.95 -23.31 -1.90
CA VAL A 237 -9.38 -22.99 -2.03
C VAL A 237 -10.28 -24.16 -1.63
N GLN A 238 -9.84 -25.39 -1.90
CA GLN A 238 -10.62 -26.60 -1.57
C GLN A 238 -10.68 -26.88 -0.07
N VAL A 239 -9.64 -26.51 0.68
CA VAL A 239 -9.52 -26.83 2.12
C VAL A 239 -10.18 -25.76 3.00
N GLU A 240 -10.23 -24.48 2.60
CA GLU A 240 -10.65 -23.37 3.49
C GLU A 240 -11.63 -22.35 2.86
N GLY A 241 -12.07 -22.53 1.61
CA GLY A 241 -12.83 -21.51 0.85
C GLY A 241 -14.36 -21.52 1.03
N SER A 242 -14.97 -20.32 1.08
CA SER A 242 -16.42 -20.11 0.99
C SER A 242 -16.97 -20.50 -0.39
N ARG A 243 -18.30 -20.56 -0.55
CA ARG A 243 -18.94 -20.98 -1.81
C ARG A 243 -18.50 -20.11 -3.01
N ARG A 244 -18.42 -18.80 -2.81
CA ARG A 244 -17.97 -17.83 -3.82
C ARG A 244 -16.49 -18.02 -4.17
N SER A 245 -15.66 -18.38 -3.18
CA SER A 245 -14.25 -18.74 -3.38
C SER A 245 -14.09 -19.93 -4.30
N ARG A 246 -14.90 -20.97 -4.09
CA ARG A 246 -14.90 -22.17 -4.92
C ARG A 246 -15.37 -21.88 -6.34
N GLU A 247 -16.33 -20.98 -6.52
CA GLU A 247 -16.79 -20.53 -7.85
C GLU A 247 -15.71 -19.74 -8.61
N ILE A 248 -14.93 -18.91 -7.93
CA ILE A 248 -13.84 -18.16 -8.58
C ILE A 248 -12.62 -19.08 -8.83
N ALA A 249 -12.31 -20.00 -7.93
CA ALA A 249 -11.31 -21.03 -8.21
C ALA A 249 -11.70 -21.91 -9.40
N LYS A 250 -13.00 -22.19 -9.58
CA LYS A 250 -13.53 -22.83 -10.79
C LYS A 250 -13.30 -22.00 -12.04
N GLU A 251 -13.50 -20.70 -11.98
CA GLU A 251 -13.27 -19.79 -13.11
C GLU A 251 -11.79 -19.73 -13.49
N ILE A 252 -10.90 -19.60 -12.50
CA ILE A 252 -9.45 -19.68 -12.67
C ILE A 252 -9.04 -21.05 -13.25
N LEU A 253 -9.64 -22.16 -12.74
CA LEU A 253 -9.49 -23.52 -13.26
C LEU A 253 -9.94 -23.66 -14.72
N GLY A 254 -11.03 -22.98 -15.09
CA GLY A 254 -11.56 -22.93 -16.44
C GLY A 254 -10.64 -22.22 -17.42
N MET A 255 -10.00 -21.12 -17.02
CA MET A 255 -9.17 -20.29 -17.91
C MET A 255 -7.94 -21.02 -18.48
N HIS A 256 -7.38 -21.98 -17.74
CA HIS A 256 -6.24 -22.79 -18.18
C HIS A 256 -6.53 -24.30 -18.12
N LEU A 257 -7.80 -24.68 -18.32
CA LEU A 257 -8.31 -26.05 -18.17
C LEU A 257 -7.47 -27.09 -18.95
N ARG A 258 -6.99 -26.74 -20.16
CA ARG A 258 -6.17 -27.64 -21.00
C ARG A 258 -4.78 -27.91 -20.43
N THR A 259 -4.21 -26.95 -19.71
CA THR A 259 -2.90 -27.06 -19.07
C THR A 259 -3.03 -27.81 -17.74
N TRP A 260 -4.16 -27.63 -17.05
CA TRP A 260 -4.35 -28.15 -15.70
C TRP A 260 -4.99 -29.54 -15.67
N SER A 261 -5.81 -29.90 -16.66
CA SER A 261 -6.34 -31.26 -16.84
C SER A 261 -5.26 -32.31 -17.06
N ARG A 262 -4.06 -31.89 -17.47
CA ARG A 262 -2.87 -32.74 -17.61
C ARG A 262 -2.08 -32.91 -16.31
N SER A 263 -2.48 -32.24 -15.21
CA SER A 263 -1.79 -32.35 -13.92
C SER A 263 -2.34 -33.53 -13.09
N PRO A 264 -1.50 -34.31 -12.38
CA PRO A 264 -1.91 -35.51 -11.65
C PRO A 264 -2.89 -35.30 -10.47
N CYS A 265 -3.13 -34.05 -10.09
CA CYS A 265 -3.94 -33.66 -8.93
C CYS A 265 -5.09 -32.71 -9.33
N PHE A 266 -5.45 -32.67 -10.61
CA PHE A 266 -6.65 -31.98 -11.04
C PHE A 266 -7.89 -32.71 -10.48
N PRO A 267 -8.76 -32.04 -9.70
CA PRO A 267 -9.91 -32.70 -9.11
C PRO A 267 -10.85 -33.23 -10.19
N TYR A 268 -11.20 -34.53 -10.12
CA TYR A 268 -12.10 -35.17 -11.09
C TYR A 268 -13.48 -34.49 -11.18
N SER A 269 -13.87 -33.71 -10.17
CA SER A 269 -15.10 -32.90 -10.17
C SER A 269 -15.13 -31.76 -11.19
N TYR A 270 -13.99 -31.43 -11.80
CA TYR A 270 -13.86 -30.40 -12.83
C TYR A 270 -13.52 -30.95 -14.22
N SER A 271 -13.35 -32.27 -14.32
CA SER A 271 -13.23 -32.97 -15.58
C SER A 271 -14.57 -33.62 -15.90
N LEU A 272 -15.31 -33.07 -16.87
CA LEU A 272 -16.27 -33.69 -17.80
C LEU A 272 -17.47 -32.76 -18.10
N PRO A 273 -18.13 -32.94 -19.26
CA PRO A 273 -17.86 -32.24 -20.52
C PRO A 273 -18.97 -31.22 -20.80
N TYR A 274 -18.93 -30.59 -21.98
CA TYR A 274 -20.10 -29.91 -22.55
C TYR A 274 -21.36 -30.77 -22.45
#